data_AF-A0A2P2NYI8-F1
#
_entry.id   AF-A0A2P2NYI8-F1
#
_cell.length_a   1.000
_cell.length_b   1.000
_cell.length_c   1.000
_cell.angle_alpha   90.00
_cell.angle_beta   90.00
_cell.angle_gamma   90.00
#
_symmetry.space_group_name_H-M   'P 1'
#
loop_
_entity.id
_entity.type
_entity.pdbx_description
1 polymer ?
#
loop_
_entity_poly.entity_id
_entity_poly.type
_entity_poly.pdbx_seq_one_letter_code
_entity_poly.pdbx_strand_id
1 'polypeptide(L)'
;MTVTGVTMKRVRDDIKVQLNLVETALALGATPRQATIEQVRRALVIALSPVLDNAKTVGLISLPGAMTGLIMGGASPLEAIQLQIVVMNMLIGASTVSSIMSTYLCWPAFFTKAFQLEPKVFSSD
;
A
#
# COMPACT_ATOMS: atom_id res chain seq x y z
N MET A 1 8.90 -2.38 -2.09
CA MET A 1 8.81 -3.76 -1.54
C MET A 1 8.05 -3.82 -0.23
N THR A 2 8.33 -2.94 0.75
CA THR A 2 7.62 -2.94 2.05
C THR A 2 6.13 -2.58 1.93
N VAL A 3 5.79 -1.56 1.12
CA VAL A 3 4.40 -1.11 0.90
C VAL A 3 3.50 -2.24 0.42
N THR A 4 3.96 -3.05 -0.53
CA THR A 4 3.26 -4.22 -1.08
C THR A 4 2.94 -5.25 0.01
N GLY A 5 3.95 -5.64 0.79
CA GLY A 5 3.79 -6.62 1.87
C GLY A 5 2.89 -6.10 3.00
N VAL A 6 3.02 -4.81 3.36
CA VAL A 6 2.16 -4.15 4.34
C VAL A 6 0.72 -4.08 3.82
N THR A 7 0.51 -3.76 2.54
CA THR A 7 -0.82 -3.72 1.93
C THR A 7 -1.49 -5.09 2.00
N MET A 8 -0.80 -6.16 1.57
CA MET A 8 -1.34 -7.53 1.61
C MET A 8 -1.69 -7.97 3.04
N LYS A 9 -0.77 -7.74 3.99
CA LYS A 9 -0.99 -8.08 5.39
C LYS A 9 -2.17 -7.30 5.97
N ARG A 10 -2.24 -5.99 5.70
CA ARG A 10 -3.28 -5.12 6.24
C ARG A 10 -4.66 -5.43 5.66
N VAL A 11 -4.75 -5.74 4.36
CA VAL A 11 -6.00 -6.21 3.74
C VAL A 11 -6.48 -7.50 4.42
N ARG A 12 -5.59 -8.48 4.63
CA ARG A 12 -5.93 -9.73 5.34
C ARG A 12 -6.42 -9.46 6.76
N ASP A 13 -5.69 -8.64 7.51
CA ASP A 13 -6.03 -8.33 8.90
C ASP A 13 -7.37 -7.57 9.00
N ASP A 14 -7.62 -6.58 8.14
CA ASP A 14 -8.87 -5.80 8.15
C ASP A 14 -10.07 -6.66 7.76
N ILE A 15 -9.93 -7.58 6.79
CA ILE A 15 -10.97 -8.56 6.45
C ILE A 15 -11.22 -9.52 7.62
N LYS A 16 -10.17 -10.00 8.31
CA LYS A 16 -10.30 -10.88 9.47
C LYS A 16 -11.01 -10.21 10.64
N VAL A 17 -10.73 -8.94 10.90
CA VAL A 17 -11.40 -8.15 11.95
C VAL A 17 -12.87 -7.91 11.61
N GLN A 18 -13.20 -7.71 10.34
CA GLN A 18 -14.56 -7.39 9.88
C GLN A 18 -15.27 -8.57 9.20
N LEU A 19 -14.87 -9.81 9.52
CA LEU A 19 -15.37 -11.01 8.85
C LEU A 19 -16.90 -11.06 8.83
N ASN A 20 -17.54 -10.81 9.97
CA ASN A 20 -19.00 -10.81 10.10
C ASN A 20 -19.69 -9.81 9.16
N LEU A 21 -19.10 -8.62 8.95
CA LEU A 21 -19.66 -7.59 8.06
C LEU A 21 -19.54 -8.03 6.60
N VAL A 22 -18.40 -8.59 6.23
CA VAL A 22 -18.15 -9.11 4.88
C VAL A 22 -19.09 -10.29 4.57
N GLU A 23 -19.25 -11.22 5.51
CA GLU A 23 -20.17 -12.36 5.37
C GLU A 23 -21.63 -11.92 5.29
N THR A 24 -22.04 -10.95 6.10
CA THR A 24 -23.41 -10.40 6.03
C THR A 24 -23.67 -9.74 4.68
N ALA A 25 -22.71 -8.97 4.15
CA ALA A 25 -22.83 -8.36 2.83
C ALA A 25 -22.94 -9.43 1.73
N LEU A 26 -22.12 -10.48 1.78
CA LEU A 26 -22.20 -11.62 0.86
C LEU A 26 -23.55 -12.35 0.96
N ALA A 27 -24.08 -12.55 2.18
CA ALA A 27 -25.38 -13.17 2.41
C ALA A 27 -26.56 -12.33 1.87
N LEU A 28 -26.40 -11.00 1.85
CA LEU A 28 -27.33 -10.06 1.21
C LEU A 28 -27.18 -10.00 -0.33
N GLY A 29 -26.29 -10.82 -0.90
CA GLY A 29 -26.06 -10.91 -2.35
C GLY A 29 -25.06 -9.89 -2.89
N ALA A 30 -24.29 -9.20 -2.03
CA ALA A 30 -23.22 -8.32 -2.50
C ALA A 30 -22.13 -9.13 -3.18
N THR A 31 -21.54 -8.57 -4.24
CA THR A 31 -20.34 -9.18 -4.83
C THR A 31 -19.17 -9.10 -3.84
N PRO A 32 -18.18 -10.01 -3.90
CA PRO A 32 -16.95 -9.90 -3.11
C PRO A 32 -16.32 -8.50 -3.20
N ARG A 33 -16.46 -7.86 -4.38
CA ARG A 33 -15.92 -6.54 -4.68
C ARG A 33 -16.56 -5.47 -3.81
N GLN A 34 -17.87 -5.52 -3.69
CA GLN A 34 -18.62 -4.60 -2.85
C GLN A 34 -18.40 -4.89 -1.37
N ALA A 35 -18.31 -6.17 -0.99
CA ALA A 35 -18.16 -6.58 0.40
C ALA A 35 -16.81 -6.19 1.03
N THR A 36 -15.73 -6.07 0.24
CA THR A 36 -14.38 -5.80 0.77
C THR A 36 -13.72 -4.48 0.32
N ILE A 37 -14.44 -3.63 -0.42
CA ILE A 37 -13.88 -2.37 -0.96
C ILE A 37 -13.45 -1.39 0.12
N GLU A 38 -14.16 -1.34 1.24
CA GLU A 38 -13.85 -0.41 2.34
C GLU A 38 -12.56 -0.82 3.06
N GLN A 39 -12.39 -2.11 3.30
CA GLN A 39 -11.24 -2.75 3.92
C GLN A 39 -10.01 -2.56 3.04
N VAL A 40 -10.14 -2.78 1.73
CA VAL A 40 -9.08 -2.51 0.76
C VAL A 40 -8.66 -1.05 0.77
N ARG A 41 -9.62 -0.11 0.74
CA ARG A 41 -9.32 1.33 0.76
C ARG A 41 -8.56 1.71 2.04
N ARG A 42 -9.01 1.22 3.19
CA ARG A 42 -8.38 1.48 4.49
C ARG A 42 -6.95 0.94 4.55
N ALA A 43 -6.75 -0.30 4.10
CA ALA A 43 -5.44 -0.93 4.05
C ALA A 43 -4.46 -0.17 3.13
N LEU A 44 -4.92 0.30 1.96
CA LEU A 44 -4.12 1.11 1.04
C LEU A 44 -3.69 2.44 1.65
N VAL A 45 -4.60 3.15 2.33
CA VAL A 45 -4.28 4.41 3.02
C VAL A 45 -3.20 4.18 4.07
N ILE A 46 -3.37 3.16 4.92
CA ILE A 46 -2.40 2.83 5.98
C ILE A 46 -1.03 2.45 5.39
N ALA A 47 -1.00 1.68 4.30
CA ALA A 47 0.24 1.25 3.68
C ALA A 47 1.01 2.41 3.00
N LEU A 48 0.30 3.44 2.53
CA LEU A 48 0.89 4.60 1.85
C LEU A 48 1.25 5.75 2.81
N SER A 49 0.62 5.85 3.97
CA SER A 49 0.94 6.87 5.00
C SER A 49 2.45 7.04 5.27
N PRO A 50 3.24 5.98 5.55
CA PRO A 50 4.66 6.16 5.84
C PRO A 50 5.46 6.71 4.66
N VAL A 51 5.05 6.41 3.42
CA VAL A 51 5.71 6.96 2.21
C VAL A 51 5.46 8.46 2.12
N LEU A 52 4.22 8.89 2.39
CA LEU A 52 3.85 10.30 2.39
C LEU A 52 4.49 11.07 3.54
N ASP A 53 4.57 10.47 4.72
CA ASP A 53 5.18 11.12 5.88
C ASP A 53 6.69 11.31 5.69
N ASN A 54 7.39 10.33 5.09
CA ASN A 54 8.79 10.50 4.69
C ASN A 54 8.95 11.56 3.59
N ALA A 55 8.01 11.67 2.66
CA ALA A 55 8.05 12.69 1.62
C ALA A 55 7.94 14.12 2.18
N LYS A 56 7.16 14.31 3.24
CA LYS A 56 6.99 15.62 3.90
C LYS A 56 8.21 16.05 4.72
N THR A 57 8.96 15.12 5.29
CA THR A 57 10.09 15.43 6.19
C THR A 57 11.42 15.60 5.45
N VAL A 58 11.56 14.96 4.29
CA VAL A 58 12.74 15.08 3.44
C VAL A 58 12.90 16.50 2.91
N GLY A 59 14.13 16.99 2.95
CA GLY A 59 14.50 18.34 2.51
C GLY A 59 14.28 19.43 3.56
N LEU A 60 13.39 19.21 4.55
CA LEU A 60 13.21 20.10 5.70
C LEU A 60 14.07 19.69 6.89
N ILE A 61 14.02 18.41 7.26
CA ILE A 61 14.63 17.90 8.51
C ILE A 61 15.81 16.98 8.19
N SER A 62 15.80 16.33 7.02
CA SER A 62 16.83 15.39 6.62
C SER A 62 17.16 15.56 5.15
N LEU A 63 18.46 15.72 4.87
CA LEU A 63 19.00 15.70 3.51
C LEU A 63 19.20 14.22 3.11
N PRO A 64 18.49 13.73 2.08
CA PRO A 64 18.64 12.35 1.63
C PRO A 64 20.06 12.04 1.16
N GLY A 65 20.51 10.79 1.35
CA GLY A 65 21.90 10.40 1.03
C GLY A 65 22.31 10.67 -0.42
N ALA A 66 21.40 10.49 -1.39
CA ALA A 66 21.67 10.80 -2.79
C ALA A 66 21.87 12.30 -3.03
N MET A 67 21.06 13.13 -2.39
CA MET A 67 21.16 14.59 -2.45
C MET A 67 22.48 15.08 -1.83
N THR A 68 22.83 14.59 -0.64
CA THR A 68 24.10 14.93 0.03
C THR A 68 25.31 14.46 -0.76
N GLY A 69 25.22 13.27 -1.38
CA GLY A 69 26.28 12.72 -2.23
C GLY A 69 26.56 13.58 -3.46
N LEU A 70 25.52 14.09 -4.12
CA LEU A 70 25.66 15.03 -5.25
C LEU A 70 26.33 16.34 -4.82
N ILE A 71 25.92 16.88 -3.66
CA ILE A 71 26.50 18.10 -3.11
C ILE A 71 27.99 17.89 -2.78
N MET A 72 28.36 16.79 -2.13
CA MET A 72 29.77 16.48 -1.85
C MET A 72 30.60 16.18 -3.11
N GLY A 73 29.96 15.69 -4.17
CA GLY A 73 30.55 15.50 -5.49
C GLY A 73 30.79 16.79 -6.28
N GLY A 74 30.44 17.95 -5.72
CA GLY A 74 30.64 19.27 -6.35
C GLY A 74 29.46 19.73 -7.21
N ALA A 75 28.33 19.02 -7.22
CA ALA A 75 27.13 19.48 -7.91
C ALA A 75 26.49 20.66 -7.17
N SER A 76 25.77 21.51 -7.92
CA SER A 76 25.08 22.63 -7.29
C SER A 76 23.96 22.13 -6.37
N PRO A 77 23.78 22.70 -5.16
CA PRO A 77 22.71 22.29 -4.25
C PRO A 77 21.32 22.38 -4.88
N LEU A 78 21.12 23.34 -5.79
CA LEU A 78 19.86 23.53 -6.50
C LEU A 78 19.52 22.36 -7.42
N GLU A 79 20.50 21.83 -8.17
CA GLU A 79 20.31 20.66 -9.03
C GLU A 79 20.05 19.39 -8.19
N ALA A 80 20.76 19.23 -7.07
CA ALA A 80 20.57 18.10 -6.17
C ALA A 80 19.15 18.05 -5.60
N ILE A 81 18.57 19.21 -5.23
CA ILE A 81 17.18 19.31 -4.75
C ILE A 81 16.19 18.91 -5.86
N GLN A 82 16.35 19.45 -7.07
CA GLN A 82 15.42 19.20 -8.17
C GLN A 82 15.35 17.71 -8.51
N LEU A 83 16.50 17.05 -8.62
CA LEU A 83 16.57 15.61 -8.84
C LEU A 83 15.92 14.84 -7.69
N GLN A 84 16.16 15.24 -6.45
CA GLN A 84 15.58 14.59 -5.28
C GLN A 84 14.04 14.68 -5.25
N ILE A 85 13.46 15.80 -5.69
CA ILE A 85 12.00 15.97 -5.82
C ILE A 85 11.45 15.02 -6.90
N VAL A 86 12.13 14.89 -8.04
CA VAL A 86 11.72 13.96 -9.10
C VAL A 86 11.74 12.51 -8.60
N VAL A 87 12.82 12.10 -7.92
CA VAL A 87 12.95 10.76 -7.34
C VAL A 87 11.86 10.48 -6.31
N MET A 88 11.54 11.44 -5.44
CA MET A 88 10.44 11.35 -4.48
C MET A 88 9.10 11.05 -5.16
N ASN A 89 8.76 11.83 -6.19
CA ASN A 89 7.52 11.63 -6.94
C ASN A 89 7.48 10.26 -7.61
N MET A 90 8.60 9.82 -8.20
CA MET A 90 8.70 8.48 -8.79
C MET A 90 8.49 7.37 -7.74
N LEU A 91 9.05 7.51 -6.54
CA LEU A 91 8.89 6.52 -5.46
C LEU A 91 7.45 6.45 -4.95
N ILE A 92 6.78 7.59 -4.77
CA ILE A 92 5.37 7.65 -4.37
C ILE A 92 4.50 7.01 -5.45
N GLY A 93 4.74 7.34 -6.73
CA GLY A 93 4.05 6.76 -7.87
C GLY A 93 4.22 5.25 -7.96
N ALA A 94 5.47 4.77 -7.93
CA ALA A 94 5.78 3.34 -7.96
C ALA A 94 5.15 2.58 -6.79
N SER A 95 5.16 3.15 -5.59
CA SER A 95 4.56 2.56 -4.40
C SER A 95 3.04 2.43 -4.52
N THR A 96 2.39 3.46 -5.07
CA THR A 96 0.94 3.49 -5.30
C THR A 96 0.51 2.48 -6.36
N VAL A 97 1.23 2.43 -7.49
CA VAL A 97 0.93 1.46 -8.56
C VAL A 97 1.17 0.04 -8.05
N SER A 98 2.27 -0.19 -7.32
CA SER A 98 2.58 -1.51 -6.77
C SER A 98 1.54 -1.99 -5.74
N SER A 99 1.07 -1.11 -4.85
CA SER A 99 0.06 -1.48 -3.85
C SER A 99 -1.29 -1.81 -4.49
N ILE A 100 -1.74 -1.00 -5.46
CA ILE A 100 -2.97 -1.26 -6.22
C ILE A 100 -2.87 -2.60 -6.98
N MET A 101 -1.78 -2.80 -7.73
CA MET A 101 -1.58 -4.03 -8.50
C MET A 101 -1.55 -5.26 -7.58
N SER A 102 -0.88 -5.15 -6.44
CA SER A 102 -0.83 -6.20 -5.43
C SER A 102 -2.20 -6.55 -4.86
N THR A 103 -3.03 -5.55 -4.58
CA THR A 103 -4.40 -5.77 -4.13
C THR A 103 -5.22 -6.50 -5.19
N TYR A 104 -5.12 -6.08 -6.46
CA TYR A 104 -5.82 -6.74 -7.56
C TYR A 104 -5.37 -8.21 -7.75
N LEU A 105 -4.08 -8.50 -7.61
CA LEU A 105 -3.55 -9.86 -7.72
C LEU A 105 -3.85 -10.74 -6.50
N CYS A 106 -3.95 -10.15 -5.30
CA CYS A 106 -4.26 -10.87 -4.07
C CYS A 106 -5.76 -11.18 -3.94
N TRP A 107 -6.59 -10.38 -4.60
CA TRP A 107 -8.05 -10.51 -4.62
C TRP A 107 -8.59 -11.93 -4.87
N PRO A 108 -8.20 -12.64 -5.95
CA PRO A 108 -8.70 -14.00 -6.22
C PRO A 108 -8.26 -15.02 -5.19
N ALA A 109 -7.23 -14.74 -4.38
CA ALA A 109 -6.74 -15.68 -3.38
C ALA A 109 -7.64 -15.74 -2.13
N PHE A 110 -8.48 -14.74 -1.87
CA PHE A 110 -9.34 -14.70 -0.69
C PHE A 110 -10.71 -15.35 -0.89
N PHE A 111 -11.13 -15.58 -2.15
CA PHE A 111 -12.49 -16.01 -2.49
C PHE A 111 -12.50 -17.27 -3.33
N THR A 112 -13.33 -18.23 -2.93
CA THR A 112 -13.64 -19.44 -3.70
C THR A 112 -14.48 -19.09 -4.93
N LYS A 113 -14.51 -19.97 -5.96
CA LYS A 113 -15.39 -19.83 -7.15
C LYS A 113 -16.88 -19.62 -6.83
N ALA A 114 -17.31 -19.99 -5.62
CA ALA A 114 -18.67 -19.80 -5.12
C ALA A 114 -18.89 -18.48 -4.34
N PHE A 115 -17.96 -17.52 -4.43
CA PHE A 115 -17.99 -16.25 -3.71
C PHE A 115 -18.04 -16.37 -2.17
N GLN A 116 -17.48 -17.46 -1.65
CA GLN A 116 -17.29 -17.66 -0.21
C GLN A 116 -15.87 -17.26 0.18
N LEU A 117 -15.71 -16.66 1.36
CA LEU A 117 -14.40 -16.42 1.97
C LEU A 117 -13.73 -17.77 2.23
N GLU A 118 -12.50 -17.95 1.76
CA GLU A 118 -11.79 -19.21 1.99
C GLU A 118 -11.12 -19.21 3.38
N PRO A 119 -11.57 -20.05 4.34
CA PRO A 119 -11.07 -20.01 5.72
C PRO A 119 -9.58 -20.32 5.83
N LYS A 120 -9.05 -21.11 4.88
CA LYS A 120 -7.63 -21.52 4.81
C LYS A 120 -6.64 -20.36 4.70
N VAL A 121 -7.09 -19.21 4.20
CA VAL A 121 -6.24 -18.02 4.03
C VAL A 121 -6.08 -17.26 5.36
N PHE A 122 -6.98 -17.50 6.31
CA PHE A 122 -7.06 -16.82 7.60
C PHE A 122 -6.69 -17.72 8.80
N SER A 123 -6.69 -19.04 8.61
CA SER A 123 -6.14 -20.03 9.53
C SER A 123 -4.62 -20.09 9.39
N SER A 124 -3.91 -19.58 10.40
CA SER A 124 -2.48 -19.81 10.55
C SER A 124 -2.30 -21.19 11.19
N ASP A 125 -2.39 -22.26 10.40
CA ASP A 125 -1.90 -23.59 10.76
C ASP A 125 -0.74 -23.97 9.84
#